data_AF-A0A0M6ZBP7-F1
#
_entry.id   AF-A0A0M6ZBP7-F1
#
_cell.length_a   1.000
_cell.length_b   1.000
_cell.length_c   1.000
_cell.angle_alpha   90.00
_cell.angle_beta   90.00
_cell.angle_gamma   90.00
#
_symmetry.space_group_name_H-M   'P 1'
#
loop_
_entity.id
_entity.type
_entity.pdbx_description
1 polymer ?
#
loop_
_entity_poly.entity_id
_entity_poly.type
_entity_poly.pdbx_seq_one_letter_code
_entity_poly.pdbx_strand_id
1 'polypeptide(L)'
;MKLFQALKTAAIAAGMGIAMLGVATAAPISGAISISGPIVNPTDTTGVDFAGSGFVNGGSGDFAGIAAGTLVNLFDISFAALPGTVWNVSGFSFTINSLTSAVTTNAQGGISFNAFGTLAGAGFDDTDGNFVFNGSSIGGVANFSSVTSVVPLPASILLLGGALVGMGAAARRRKNAAA
;
A
#
# COMPACT_ATOMS: atom_id res chain seq x y z
N MET A 1 21.05 40.29 -41.25
CA MET A 1 21.85 39.34 -40.43
C MET A 1 21.36 39.16 -38.97
N LYS A 2 20.67 40.14 -38.36
CA LYS A 2 20.16 40.04 -36.97
C LYS A 2 18.89 39.17 -36.79
N LEU A 3 18.14 38.91 -37.87
CA LEU A 3 16.90 38.12 -37.84
C LEU A 3 17.14 36.60 -37.70
N PHE A 4 18.26 36.09 -38.20
CA PHE A 4 18.64 34.68 -38.08
C PHE A 4 19.20 34.30 -36.70
N GLN A 5 19.63 35.26 -35.89
CA GLN A 5 20.05 35.02 -34.50
C GLN A 5 18.85 34.97 -33.54
N ALA A 6 17.82 35.78 -33.78
CA ALA A 6 16.58 35.76 -33.00
C ALA A 6 15.79 34.44 -33.18
N LEU A 7 15.85 33.83 -34.37
CA LEU A 7 15.19 32.55 -34.64
C LEU A 7 15.90 31.35 -33.95
N LYS A 8 17.22 31.43 -33.78
CA LYS A 8 18.00 30.41 -33.03
C LYS A 8 17.80 30.50 -31.52
N THR A 9 17.58 31.70 -30.98
CA THR A 9 17.31 31.89 -29.54
C THR A 9 15.85 31.55 -29.17
N ALA A 10 14.89 31.75 -30.08
CA ALA A 10 13.50 31.32 -29.87
C ALA A 10 13.32 29.79 -29.93
N ALA A 11 14.12 29.08 -30.73
CA ALA A 11 14.08 27.62 -30.81
C ALA A 11 14.66 26.91 -29.57
N ILE A 12 15.54 27.56 -28.82
CA ILE A 12 16.14 27.00 -27.60
C ILE A 12 15.26 27.24 -26.36
N ALA A 13 14.45 28.31 -26.36
CA ALA A 13 13.49 28.57 -25.26
C ALA A 13 12.26 27.63 -25.26
N ALA A 14 11.89 27.05 -26.40
CA ALA A 14 10.81 26.07 -26.48
C ALA A 14 11.27 24.63 -26.15
N GLY A 15 12.58 24.38 -26.08
CA GLY A 15 13.16 23.05 -25.80
C GLY A 15 13.39 22.74 -24.32
N MET A 16 13.31 23.73 -23.44
CA MET A 16 13.60 23.57 -22.00
C MET A 16 12.36 23.65 -21.10
N GLY A 17 11.17 23.84 -21.69
CA GLY A 17 9.91 24.09 -20.98
C GLY A 17 9.05 22.87 -20.66
N ILE A 18 9.57 21.64 -20.80
CA ILE A 18 9.00 20.47 -20.11
C ILE A 18 9.79 20.31 -18.81
N ALA A 19 9.73 21.34 -17.98
CA ALA A 19 10.04 21.19 -16.57
C ALA A 19 9.10 20.10 -16.08
N MET A 20 9.69 18.98 -15.70
CA MET A 20 9.00 17.78 -15.26
C MET A 20 8.06 18.19 -14.13
N LEU A 21 6.77 18.37 -14.45
CA LEU A 21 5.70 18.28 -13.48
C LEU A 21 5.67 16.81 -13.07
N GLY A 22 6.63 16.41 -12.25
CA GLY A 22 6.58 15.17 -11.52
C GLY A 22 5.37 15.30 -10.62
N VAL A 23 4.23 14.81 -11.09
CA VAL A 23 3.18 14.38 -10.19
C VAL A 23 3.87 13.44 -9.21
N ALA A 24 3.99 13.86 -7.95
CA ALA A 24 4.40 12.96 -6.89
C ALA A 24 3.26 11.95 -6.75
N THR A 25 3.27 10.92 -7.58
CA THR A 25 2.43 9.75 -7.40
C THR A 25 3.03 9.05 -6.19
N ALA A 26 2.32 9.00 -5.08
CA ALA A 26 2.78 8.21 -3.96
C ALA A 26 2.83 6.75 -4.43
N ALA A 27 3.93 6.06 -4.14
CA ALA A 27 4.05 4.67 -4.56
C ALA A 27 3.12 3.80 -3.70
N PRO A 28 2.55 2.73 -4.25
CA PRO A 28 1.90 1.74 -3.41
C PRO A 28 2.94 1.12 -2.47
N ILE A 29 2.49 0.76 -1.27
CA ILE A 29 3.30 0.08 -0.26
C ILE A 29 3.65 -1.31 -0.79
N SER A 30 4.90 -1.73 -0.59
CA SER A 30 5.42 -3.03 -0.98
C SER A 30 6.13 -3.71 0.19
N GLY A 31 5.85 -4.99 0.40
CA GLY A 31 6.58 -5.83 1.35
C GLY A 31 5.66 -6.61 2.28
N ALA A 32 6.26 -7.11 3.36
CA ALA A 32 5.57 -7.83 4.40
C ALA A 32 6.06 -7.40 5.78
N ILE A 33 5.16 -7.38 6.76
CA ILE A 33 5.51 -7.20 8.18
C ILE A 33 4.98 -8.37 8.99
N SER A 34 5.77 -8.84 9.96
CA SER A 34 5.39 -9.89 10.91
C SER A 34 5.36 -9.29 12.31
N ILE A 35 4.27 -9.53 13.03
CA ILE A 35 4.00 -8.98 14.35
C ILE A 35 3.53 -10.09 15.28
N SER A 36 3.94 -10.02 16.54
CA SER A 36 3.40 -10.84 17.61
C SER A 36 2.78 -9.97 18.70
N GLY A 37 1.76 -10.49 19.38
CA GLY A 37 1.14 -9.81 20.51
C GLY A 37 0.33 -10.72 21.39
N PRO A 38 0.07 -10.34 22.65
CA PRO A 38 -0.71 -11.15 23.56
C PRO A 38 -2.22 -11.07 23.25
N ILE A 39 -2.94 -12.18 23.42
CA ILE A 39 -4.39 -12.29 23.20
C ILE A 39 -5.11 -12.82 24.45
N VAL A 40 -6.32 -12.33 24.69
CA VAL A 40 -7.14 -12.66 25.87
C VAL A 40 -8.09 -13.83 25.58
N ASN A 41 -8.65 -13.88 24.37
CA ASN A 41 -9.70 -14.81 23.96
C ASN A 41 -9.24 -15.70 22.79
N PRO A 42 -8.20 -16.56 22.97
CA PRO A 42 -7.55 -17.29 21.87
C PRO A 42 -8.47 -18.22 21.08
N THR A 43 -9.67 -18.54 21.57
CA THR A 43 -10.64 -19.48 20.98
C THR A 43 -11.92 -18.84 20.48
N ASP A 44 -12.09 -17.53 20.63
CA ASP A 44 -13.31 -16.84 20.22
C ASP A 44 -13.41 -16.75 18.70
N THR A 45 -14.53 -17.21 18.12
CA THR A 45 -14.74 -17.19 16.67
C THR A 45 -15.46 -15.93 16.19
N THR A 46 -15.81 -15.02 17.09
CA THR A 46 -16.50 -13.75 16.80
C THR A 46 -15.54 -12.55 16.72
N GLY A 47 -14.32 -12.70 17.22
CA GLY A 47 -13.31 -11.65 17.22
C GLY A 47 -11.98 -12.07 17.82
N VAL A 48 -11.10 -11.09 18.01
CA VAL A 48 -9.80 -11.22 18.70
C VAL A 48 -9.63 -10.04 19.63
N ASP A 49 -9.40 -10.31 20.91
CA ASP A 49 -9.14 -9.33 21.94
C ASP A 49 -7.63 -9.39 22.27
N PHE A 50 -6.94 -8.27 22.07
CA PHE A 50 -5.52 -8.15 22.37
C PHE A 50 -5.32 -7.68 23.81
N ALA A 51 -4.39 -8.30 24.53
CA ALA A 51 -4.13 -7.97 25.93
C ALA A 51 -3.18 -6.77 26.11
N GLY A 52 -2.93 -6.00 25.06
CA GLY A 52 -2.01 -4.86 25.06
C GLY A 52 -1.27 -4.67 23.73
N SER A 53 -0.09 -4.05 23.80
CA SER A 53 0.77 -3.82 22.63
C SER A 53 1.45 -5.10 22.14
N GLY A 54 1.66 -5.16 20.83
CA GLY A 54 2.51 -6.16 20.19
C GLY A 54 3.93 -5.66 19.93
N PHE A 55 4.70 -6.46 19.22
CA PHE A 55 6.02 -6.11 18.73
C PHE A 55 6.27 -6.68 17.33
N VAL A 56 7.08 -5.96 16.55
CA VAL A 56 7.52 -6.41 15.23
C VAL A 56 8.52 -7.54 15.36
N ASN A 57 8.33 -8.64 14.64
CA ASN A 57 9.31 -9.73 14.50
C ASN A 57 10.30 -9.48 13.35
N GLY A 58 9.81 -8.80 12.31
CA GLY A 58 10.61 -8.44 11.14
C GLY A 58 9.74 -7.87 10.02
N GLY A 59 10.38 -7.20 9.07
CA GLY A 59 9.75 -6.60 7.91
C GLY A 59 10.60 -6.72 6.64
N SER A 60 9.97 -6.56 5.49
CA SER A 60 10.60 -6.50 4.17
C SER A 60 10.01 -5.35 3.34
N GLY A 61 10.65 -4.99 2.23
CA GLY A 61 10.22 -3.86 1.39
C GLY A 61 10.21 -2.56 2.19
N ASP A 62 9.10 -1.84 2.16
CA ASP A 62 8.91 -0.57 2.88
C ASP A 62 8.91 -0.73 4.41
N PHE A 63 8.71 -1.96 4.91
CA PHE A 63 8.80 -2.28 6.33
C PHE A 63 10.22 -2.67 6.78
N ALA A 64 11.19 -2.81 5.86
CA ALA A 64 12.55 -3.26 6.20
C ALA A 64 13.29 -2.29 7.16
N GLY A 65 12.88 -1.02 7.20
CA GLY A 65 13.42 -0.02 8.13
C GLY A 65 12.87 -0.13 9.56
N ILE A 66 11.86 -0.96 9.81
CA ILE A 66 11.26 -1.14 11.13
C ILE A 66 11.99 -2.27 11.85
N ALA A 67 12.73 -1.93 12.92
CA ALA A 67 13.51 -2.89 13.68
C ALA A 67 12.62 -3.92 14.40
N ALA A 68 13.09 -5.16 14.51
CA ALA A 68 12.46 -6.16 15.37
C ALA A 68 12.44 -5.67 16.84
N GLY A 69 11.36 -5.96 17.56
CA GLY A 69 11.10 -5.45 18.91
C GLY A 69 10.45 -4.06 18.95
N THR A 70 10.26 -3.38 17.80
CA THR A 70 9.49 -2.12 17.76
C THR A 70 8.07 -2.38 18.25
N LEU A 71 7.60 -1.57 19.20
CA LEU A 71 6.25 -1.67 19.75
C LEU A 71 5.19 -1.37 18.70
N VAL A 72 4.14 -2.17 18.70
CA VAL A 72 2.99 -2.08 17.81
C VAL A 72 1.75 -1.81 18.65
N ASN A 73 0.95 -0.81 18.29
CA ASN A 73 -0.37 -0.67 18.89
C ASN A 73 -1.31 -1.66 18.21
N LEU A 74 -1.91 -2.54 19.00
CA LEU A 74 -2.90 -3.51 18.55
C LEU A 74 -4.30 -3.04 18.92
N PHE A 75 -5.26 -3.36 18.08
CA PHE A 75 -6.67 -3.04 18.26
C PHE A 75 -7.50 -4.30 18.10
N ASP A 76 -8.49 -4.46 18.98
CA ASP A 76 -9.37 -5.61 18.97
C ASP A 76 -10.11 -5.74 17.64
N ILE A 77 -10.25 -6.99 17.19
CA ILE A 77 -10.91 -7.33 15.94
C ILE A 77 -12.31 -7.81 16.29
N SER A 78 -13.33 -7.13 15.79
CA SER A 78 -14.70 -7.63 15.80
C SER A 78 -15.13 -7.98 14.38
N PHE A 79 -15.36 -9.26 14.09
CA PHE A 79 -15.71 -9.68 12.73
C PHE A 79 -17.08 -9.15 12.27
N ALA A 80 -17.97 -8.82 13.21
CA ALA A 80 -19.26 -8.20 12.94
C ALA A 80 -19.17 -6.69 12.65
N ALA A 81 -18.04 -6.05 12.99
CA ALA A 81 -17.86 -4.60 12.87
C ALA A 81 -16.79 -4.21 11.84
N LEU A 82 -16.46 -5.10 10.90
CA LEU A 82 -15.54 -4.76 9.80
C LEU A 82 -16.15 -3.69 8.87
N PRO A 83 -15.33 -2.77 8.31
CA PRO A 83 -13.86 -2.71 8.39
C PRO A 83 -13.33 -2.20 9.73
N GLY A 84 -12.17 -2.69 10.16
CA GLY A 84 -11.55 -2.33 11.43
C GLY A 84 -10.01 -2.31 11.37
N THR A 85 -9.39 -1.26 11.92
CA THR A 85 -7.93 -1.18 12.08
C THR A 85 -7.48 -2.21 13.11
N VAL A 86 -6.43 -2.96 12.79
CA VAL A 86 -5.92 -4.05 13.65
C VAL A 86 -4.60 -3.67 14.30
N TRP A 87 -3.76 -2.93 13.58
CA TRP A 87 -2.48 -2.50 14.10
C TRP A 87 -2.00 -1.19 13.49
N ASN A 88 -1.16 -0.48 14.23
CA ASN A 88 -0.30 0.57 13.68
C ASN A 88 1.12 0.52 14.27
N VAL A 89 2.11 0.86 13.45
CA VAL A 89 3.52 0.92 13.85
C VAL A 89 4.29 1.85 12.91
N SER A 90 5.12 2.73 13.47
CA SER A 90 6.03 3.59 12.70
C SER A 90 5.37 4.37 11.54
N GLY A 91 4.13 4.82 11.73
CA GLY A 91 3.38 5.57 10.72
C GLY A 91 2.66 4.72 9.66
N PHE A 92 2.76 3.39 9.75
CA PHE A 92 1.96 2.45 8.97
C PHE A 92 0.80 1.89 9.78
N SER A 93 -0.30 1.55 9.11
CA SER A 93 -1.44 0.86 9.72
C SER A 93 -2.08 -0.13 8.77
N PHE A 94 -2.73 -1.16 9.32
CA PHE A 94 -3.55 -2.10 8.55
C PHE A 94 -4.99 -2.13 9.05
N THR A 95 -5.92 -2.02 8.11
CA THR A 95 -7.36 -2.14 8.34
C THR A 95 -7.87 -3.39 7.62
N ILE A 96 -8.45 -4.34 8.36
CA ILE A 96 -9.15 -5.47 7.74
C ILE A 96 -10.46 -4.94 7.14
N ASN A 97 -10.69 -5.27 5.87
CA ASN A 97 -11.92 -4.97 5.16
C ASN A 97 -12.89 -6.16 5.16
N SER A 98 -12.36 -7.37 4.98
CA SER A 98 -13.17 -8.59 4.92
C SER A 98 -12.36 -9.84 5.29
N LEU A 99 -13.05 -10.89 5.72
CA LEU A 99 -12.45 -12.22 5.89
C LEU A 99 -12.39 -12.94 4.54
N THR A 100 -11.26 -13.61 4.27
CA THR A 100 -11.07 -14.44 3.07
C THR A 100 -11.11 -15.93 3.37
N SER A 101 -11.11 -16.32 4.65
CA SER A 101 -11.36 -17.69 5.09
C SER A 101 -12.35 -17.71 6.26
N ALA A 102 -12.94 -18.88 6.50
CA ALA A 102 -13.62 -19.14 7.77
C ALA A 102 -12.62 -19.06 8.94
N VAL A 103 -13.12 -18.68 10.11
CA VAL A 103 -12.36 -18.73 11.36
C VAL A 103 -12.38 -20.16 11.86
N THR A 104 -11.21 -20.76 12.05
CA THR A 104 -11.06 -22.16 12.46
C THR A 104 -10.16 -22.28 13.67
N THR A 105 -10.37 -23.32 14.48
CA THR A 105 -9.41 -23.69 15.53
C THR A 105 -8.19 -24.35 14.90
N ASN A 106 -6.99 -23.94 15.31
CA ASN A 106 -5.72 -24.49 14.86
C ASN A 106 -5.20 -25.59 15.78
N ALA A 107 -4.07 -26.20 15.40
CA ALA A 107 -3.46 -27.30 16.15
C ALA A 107 -2.97 -26.90 17.57
N GLN A 108 -2.74 -25.61 17.79
CA GLN A 108 -2.33 -25.02 19.06
C GLN A 108 -3.53 -24.68 19.95
N GLY A 109 -4.75 -25.02 19.52
CA GLY A 109 -5.98 -24.79 20.27
C GLY A 109 -6.39 -23.33 20.34
N GLY A 110 -5.83 -22.45 19.51
CA GLY A 110 -6.34 -21.09 19.28
C GLY A 110 -7.05 -20.98 17.93
N ILE A 111 -7.40 -19.77 17.50
CA ILE A 111 -8.02 -19.55 16.18
C ILE A 111 -7.01 -19.16 15.09
N SER A 112 -7.38 -19.43 13.84
CA SER A 112 -6.69 -18.95 12.64
C SER A 112 -7.68 -18.48 11.59
N PHE A 113 -7.32 -17.43 10.87
CA PHE A 113 -8.07 -16.93 9.72
C PHE A 113 -7.18 -16.11 8.78
N ASN A 114 -7.65 -15.96 7.55
CA ASN A 114 -7.11 -15.05 6.57
C ASN A 114 -8.13 -13.93 6.32
N ALA A 115 -7.61 -12.74 6.06
CA ALA A 115 -8.39 -11.56 5.78
C ALA A 115 -7.75 -10.75 4.65
N PHE A 116 -8.55 -9.88 4.06
CA PHE A 116 -8.13 -8.87 3.10
C PHE A 116 -8.33 -7.49 3.72
N GLY A 117 -7.44 -6.57 3.43
CA GLY A 117 -7.45 -5.24 4.04
C GLY A 117 -6.60 -4.24 3.28
N THR A 118 -6.48 -3.06 3.88
CA THR A 118 -5.76 -1.93 3.31
C THR A 118 -4.64 -1.50 4.26
N LEU A 119 -3.44 -1.38 3.71
CA LEU A 119 -2.27 -0.76 4.31
C LEU A 119 -2.30 0.73 4.00
N ALA A 120 -2.10 1.56 5.02
CA ALA A 120 -1.91 2.99 4.89
C ALA A 120 -0.56 3.39 5.50
N GLY A 121 0.06 4.42 4.94
CA GLY A 121 1.35 4.93 5.40
C GLY A 121 1.62 6.34 4.86
N ALA A 122 2.24 7.20 5.68
CA ALA A 122 2.53 8.57 5.26
C ALA A 122 3.48 8.60 4.05
N GLY A 123 3.07 9.26 2.97
CA GLY A 123 3.85 9.36 1.73
C GLY A 123 3.70 8.17 0.78
N PHE A 124 2.78 7.24 1.07
CA PHE A 124 2.41 6.13 0.21
C PHE A 124 0.94 6.21 -0.19
N ASP A 125 0.61 5.58 -1.31
CA ASP A 125 -0.79 5.32 -1.67
C ASP A 125 -1.33 4.17 -0.81
N ASP A 126 -2.58 4.28 -0.36
CA ASP A 126 -3.27 3.19 0.31
C ASP A 126 -3.23 1.93 -0.56
N THR A 127 -2.76 0.83 0.01
CA THR A 127 -2.43 -0.38 -0.73
C THR A 127 -3.13 -1.59 -0.17
N ASP A 128 -3.79 -2.33 -1.04
CA ASP A 128 -4.44 -3.57 -0.66
C ASP A 128 -3.43 -4.65 -0.26
N GLY A 129 -3.80 -5.42 0.76
CA GLY A 129 -2.96 -6.48 1.30
C GLY A 129 -3.75 -7.61 1.94
N ASN A 130 -3.07 -8.74 2.08
CA ASN A 130 -3.57 -9.91 2.77
C ASN A 130 -3.09 -9.90 4.21
N PHE A 131 -3.96 -10.31 5.13
CA PHE A 131 -3.68 -10.47 6.54
C PHE A 131 -3.85 -11.94 6.93
N VAL A 132 -2.88 -12.50 7.64
CA VAL A 132 -2.92 -13.88 8.13
C VAL A 132 -2.80 -13.83 9.64
N PHE A 133 -3.77 -14.42 10.35
CA PHE A 133 -3.77 -14.50 11.80
C PHE A 133 -3.63 -15.93 12.28
N ASN A 134 -2.79 -16.12 13.30
CA ASN A 134 -2.66 -17.39 14.01
C ASN A 134 -2.49 -17.14 15.51
N GLY A 135 -3.53 -17.43 16.29
CA GLY A 135 -3.53 -17.33 17.74
C GLY A 135 -3.19 -18.65 18.41
N SER A 136 -2.47 -18.62 19.52
CA SER A 136 -2.19 -19.80 20.35
C SER A 136 -2.86 -19.68 21.71
N SER A 137 -3.63 -20.69 22.14
CA SER A 137 -4.09 -20.77 23.53
C SER A 137 -2.97 -21.17 24.48
N ILE A 138 -1.90 -21.75 23.95
CA ILE A 138 -0.65 -22.00 24.67
C ILE A 138 0.16 -20.70 24.68
N GLY A 139 0.20 -20.04 25.84
CA GLY A 139 0.96 -18.79 26.05
C GLY A 139 0.23 -17.52 25.63
N GLY A 140 -0.95 -17.61 25.00
CA GLY A 140 -1.77 -16.45 24.66
C GLY A 140 -1.09 -15.48 23.71
N VAL A 141 -0.38 -15.97 22.70
CA VAL A 141 0.33 -15.14 21.71
C VAL A 141 -0.31 -15.33 20.33
N ALA A 142 -0.61 -14.22 19.66
CA ALA A 142 -0.93 -14.19 18.25
C ALA A 142 0.32 -13.88 17.43
N ASN A 143 0.45 -14.52 16.28
CA ASN A 143 1.37 -14.15 15.22
C ASN A 143 0.55 -13.78 14.00
N PHE A 144 0.85 -12.63 13.40
CA PHE A 144 0.18 -12.24 12.17
C PHE A 144 1.10 -11.50 11.23
N SER A 145 0.74 -11.55 9.95
CA SER A 145 1.47 -10.84 8.91
C SER A 145 0.53 -10.07 7.99
N SER A 146 1.05 -9.00 7.40
CA SER A 146 0.38 -8.25 6.34
C SER A 146 1.29 -8.18 5.13
N VAL A 147 0.77 -8.59 3.97
CA VAL A 147 1.53 -8.64 2.71
C VAL A 147 0.79 -7.85 1.65
N THR A 148 1.49 -6.95 0.98
CA THR A 148 0.94 -6.10 -0.08
C THR A 148 0.74 -6.91 -1.37
N SER A 149 -0.39 -6.72 -2.05
CA SER A 149 -0.54 -7.14 -3.45
C SER A 149 -0.42 -5.91 -4.34
N VAL A 150 0.80 -5.56 -4.73
CA VAL A 150 1.01 -4.49 -5.71
C VAL A 150 0.44 -4.95 -7.05
N VAL A 151 -0.69 -4.39 -7.45
CA VAL A 151 -1.22 -4.54 -8.81
C VAL A 151 -0.66 -3.37 -9.62
N PRO A 152 0.29 -3.59 -10.55
CA PRO A 152 0.77 -2.51 -11.39
C PRO A 152 -0.41 -1.91 -12.16
N LEU A 153 -0.58 -0.59 -12.07
CA LEU A 153 -1.51 0.14 -12.93
C LEU A 153 -1.24 -0.26 -14.39
N PRO A 154 -2.28 -0.57 -15.19
CA PRO A 154 -2.07 -0.98 -16.56
C PRO A 154 -1.28 0.08 -17.33
N ALA A 155 -0.12 -0.30 -17.88
CA ALA A 155 0.68 0.56 -18.74
C ALA A 155 -0.11 1.10 -19.96
N SER A 156 -1.25 0.48 -20.27
CA SER A 156 -2.20 0.93 -21.28
C SER A 156 -2.75 2.32 -21.01
N ILE A 157 -2.90 2.78 -19.77
CA ILE A 157 -3.39 4.14 -19.47
C ILE A 157 -2.32 5.18 -19.84
N LEU A 158 -1.07 4.93 -19.49
CA LEU A 158 0.07 5.77 -19.89
C LEU A 158 0.26 5.78 -21.42
N LEU A 159 0.15 4.61 -22.05
CA LEU A 159 0.25 4.49 -23.50
C LEU A 159 -0.90 5.24 -24.21
N LEU A 160 -2.13 5.11 -23.70
CA LEU A 160 -3.31 5.78 -24.24
C LEU A 160 -3.20 7.29 -24.07
N GLY A 161 -2.83 7.76 -22.88
CA GLY A 161 -2.58 9.18 -22.61
C GLY A 161 -1.49 9.75 -23.50
N GLY A 162 -0.35 9.05 -23.62
CA GLY A 162 0.74 9.43 -24.51
C GLY A 162 0.33 9.47 -25.99
N ALA A 163 -0.45 8.50 -26.45
CA ALA A 163 -0.95 8.44 -27.82
C ALA A 163 -1.92 9.59 -28.15
N LEU A 164 -2.81 9.95 -27.21
CA LEU A 164 -3.73 11.09 -27.35
C LEU A 164 -2.98 12.42 -27.44
N VAL A 165 -1.99 12.63 -26.57
CA VAL A 165 -1.13 13.83 -26.62
C VAL A 165 -0.34 13.89 -27.93
N GLY A 166 0.23 12.76 -28.36
CA GLY A 166 0.95 12.64 -29.63
C GLY A 166 0.07 12.96 -30.85
N MET A 167 -1.15 12.42 -30.89
CA MET A 167 -2.12 12.70 -31.95
C MET A 167 -2.57 14.16 -31.96
N GLY A 168 -2.85 14.75 -30.79
CA GLY A 168 -3.23 16.17 -30.68
C GLY A 168 -2.14 17.11 -31.21
N ALA A 169 -0.87 16.83 -30.89
CA ALA A 169 0.27 17.58 -31.40
C ALA A 169 0.44 17.42 -32.93
N ALA A 170 0.27 16.20 -33.45
CA ALA A 170 0.34 15.92 -34.89
C ALA A 170 -0.79 16.62 -35.67
N ALA A 171 -2.02 16.60 -35.15
CA ALA A 171 -3.17 17.26 -35.76
C ALA A 171 -2.97 18.79 -35.84
N ARG A 172 -2.39 19.41 -34.81
CA ARG A 172 -2.13 20.86 -34.79
C ARG A 172 -1.05 21.27 -35.79
N ARG A 173 -0.01 20.44 -36.00
CA ARG A 173 1.03 20.69 -37.01
C ARG A 173 0.46 20.68 -38.43
N ARG A 174 -0.46 19.75 -38.73
CA ARG A 174 -1.09 19.65 -40.05
C ARG A 174 -1.98 20.86 -40.35
N LYS A 175 -2.68 21.40 -39.34
CA LYS A 175 -3.52 22.60 -39.49
C LYS A 175 -2.69 23.87 -39.78
N ASN A 176 -1.51 24.00 -39.16
CA ASN A 176 -0.65 25.17 -39.36
C ASN A 176 0.22 25.08 -40.64
N ALA A 177 0.41 23.89 -41.21
CA ALA A 177 1.13 23.71 -42.48
C ALA A 177 0.23 23.86 -43.73
N ALA A 178 -1.09 23.91 -43.53
CA ALA A 178 -2.09 24.08 -44.58
C ALA A 178 -2.68 25.51 -44.65
N ALA A 179 -2.15 26.43 -43.83
CA ALA A 179 -2.43 27.87 -43.83
C ALA A 179 -1.17 28.62 -44.29
#